data_AF-A0A818E163-F1
#
_entry.id   AF-A0A818E163-F1
#
_cell.length_a   1.000
_cell.length_b   1.000
_cell.length_c   1.000
_cell.angle_alpha   90.00
_cell.angle_beta   90.00
_cell.angle_gamma   90.00
#
_symmetry.space_group_name_H-M   'P 1'
#
loop_
_entity.id
_entity.type
_entity.pdbx_description
1 polymer ?
#
loop_
_entity_poly.entity_id
_entity_poly.type
_entity_poly.pdbx_seq_one_letter_code
_entity_poly.pdbx_strand_id
1 'polypeptide(L)'
;MSRILSIFLSFLLTAQAAGLSIGITTIMQCGKNEKYACGSTCIETCTYKPAICVMSCEFGCFCANGYVRQSSSTDSPCIKRKECSKIVITPVCGKHEEYLQCGSACPPTCDDLRYPVPKPLKLCIDLCKSGCFCTKGYYRAANGQCVEPEKCCGSNERYNACGSACVETCNKKPTGCTKQCVAGCFCGCSDYVRQSNTTGSACIHRDDCPA
;
A
#
# COMPACT_ATOMS: atom_id res chain seq x y z
N MET A 1 4.35 14.56 -57.74
CA MET A 1 4.12 15.41 -58.93
C MET A 1 3.21 16.54 -58.46
N SER A 2 3.46 17.84 -58.54
CA SER A 2 4.44 18.69 -59.23
C SER A 2 4.37 20.05 -58.51
N ARG A 3 5.45 20.53 -57.88
CA ARG A 3 6.35 21.61 -58.35
C ARG A 3 5.67 22.88 -58.90
N ILE A 4 5.67 23.93 -58.09
CA ILE A 4 5.98 25.33 -58.46
C ILE A 4 6.71 25.88 -57.21
N LEU A 5 8.04 25.82 -57.08
CA LEU A 5 9.11 26.48 -57.83
C LEU A 5 8.97 27.99 -57.87
N SER A 6 10.01 28.67 -57.37
CA SER A 6 10.23 30.11 -57.46
C SER A 6 9.37 30.86 -56.46
N ILE A 7 9.95 31.38 -55.38
CA ILE A 7 10.53 32.71 -55.47
C ILE A 7 11.48 32.92 -54.26
N PHE A 8 12.69 33.38 -54.61
CA PHE A 8 13.76 33.91 -53.76
C PHE A 8 14.64 32.94 -52.97
N LEU A 9 15.32 32.08 -53.73
CA LEU A 9 16.72 31.79 -53.49
C LEU A 9 17.58 32.94 -54.04
N SER A 10 17.78 34.02 -53.26
CA SER A 10 18.87 34.99 -53.49
C SER A 10 18.91 36.03 -52.38
N PHE A 11 19.65 35.77 -51.31
CA PHE A 11 20.59 36.74 -50.71
C PHE A 11 21.55 35.94 -49.82
N LEU A 12 22.57 35.40 -50.47
CA LEU A 12 23.74 34.81 -49.83
C LEU A 12 24.72 35.94 -49.49
N LEU A 13 25.28 35.85 -48.28
CA LEU A 13 26.44 36.54 -47.70
C LEU A 13 26.32 38.04 -47.41
N THR A 14 26.19 38.38 -46.11
CA THR A 14 27.33 38.87 -45.30
C THR A 14 27.00 38.77 -43.79
N ALA A 15 27.92 38.16 -43.04
CA ALA A 15 28.34 38.45 -41.65
C ALA A 15 27.26 38.87 -40.63
N GLN A 16 27.00 38.16 -39.53
CA GLN A 16 27.90 37.95 -38.40
C GLN A 16 27.30 36.89 -37.47
N ALA A 17 28.18 36.14 -36.81
CA ALA A 17 27.82 35.34 -35.66
C ALA A 17 27.28 36.25 -34.53
N ALA A 18 25.98 36.21 -34.31
CA ALA A 18 25.38 36.50 -33.02
C ALA A 18 24.36 35.40 -32.80
N GLY A 19 24.66 34.50 -31.85
CA GLY A 19 23.80 33.38 -31.53
C GLY A 19 22.43 33.88 -31.11
N LEU A 20 21.47 33.87 -32.03
CA LEU A 20 20.07 33.75 -31.64
C LEU A 20 19.89 32.30 -31.22
N SER A 21 20.20 32.05 -29.94
CA SER A 21 19.55 30.97 -29.21
C SER A 21 18.06 31.19 -29.39
N ILE A 22 17.44 30.44 -30.30
CA ILE A 22 15.99 30.29 -30.31
C ILE A 22 15.70 29.59 -28.98
N GLY A 23 15.49 30.38 -27.93
CA GLY A 23 15.04 29.89 -26.65
C GLY A 23 13.71 29.22 -26.93
N ILE A 24 13.72 27.88 -26.96
CA ILE A 24 12.49 27.11 -26.88
C ILE A 24 11.99 27.40 -25.47
N THR A 25 11.17 28.45 -25.34
CA THR A 25 10.43 28.71 -24.12
C THR A 25 9.46 27.54 -23.98
N THR A 26 9.86 26.48 -23.28
CA THR A 26 8.95 25.40 -22.89
C THR A 26 7.89 26.04 -22.00
N ILE A 27 6.77 26.41 -22.62
CA ILE A 27 5.59 26.93 -21.95
C ILE A 27 5.13 25.80 -21.05
N MET A 28 5.25 25.97 -19.73
CA MET A 28 4.74 24.98 -18.78
C MET A 28 3.23 24.92 -18.94
N GLN A 29 2.77 23.84 -19.53
CA GLN A 29 1.38 23.68 -19.96
C GLN A 29 0.68 22.73 -19.01
N CYS A 30 -0.28 23.27 -18.26
CA CYS A 30 -1.13 22.45 -17.40
C CYS A 30 -2.19 21.69 -18.21
N GLY A 31 -2.73 20.64 -17.61
CA GLY A 31 -3.79 19.82 -18.18
C GLY A 31 -5.13 20.55 -18.30
N LYS A 32 -6.11 19.84 -18.85
CA LYS A 32 -7.47 20.36 -19.01
C LYS A 32 -8.08 20.71 -17.65
N ASN A 33 -8.65 21.91 -17.54
CA ASN A 33 -9.23 22.46 -16.31
C ASN A 33 -8.23 22.69 -15.17
N GLU A 34 -6.94 22.80 -15.49
CA GLU A 34 -5.90 23.20 -14.57
C GLU A 34 -5.39 24.61 -14.88
N LYS A 35 -4.84 25.26 -13.86
CA LYS A 35 -4.17 26.56 -13.97
C LYS A 35 -2.83 26.49 -13.27
N TYR A 36 -1.80 27.03 -13.91
CA TYR A 36 -0.53 27.24 -13.26
C TYR A 36 -0.66 28.38 -12.25
N ALA A 37 -0.47 28.09 -10.98
CA ALA A 37 -0.61 29.03 -9.88
C ALA A 37 0.31 28.61 -8.72
N CYS A 38 0.36 29.42 -7.67
CA CYS A 38 0.83 28.93 -6.38
C CYS A 38 -0.36 28.46 -5.54
N GLY A 39 -0.22 27.31 -4.90
CA GLY A 39 -1.30 26.63 -4.19
C GLY A 39 -0.83 25.95 -2.91
N SER A 40 -1.68 25.08 -2.37
CA SER A 40 -1.40 24.27 -1.19
C SER A 40 -1.15 22.81 -1.60
N THR A 41 -0.42 22.05 -0.79
CA THR A 41 -0.36 20.58 -0.86
C THR A 41 -1.69 19.90 -0.54
N CYS A 42 -2.63 20.66 0.00
CA CYS A 42 -3.98 20.25 0.36
C CYS A 42 -4.84 20.06 -0.91
N ILE A 43 -4.78 18.86 -1.49
CA ILE A 43 -5.50 18.53 -2.72
C ILE A 43 -6.97 18.18 -2.39
N GLU A 44 -7.91 18.98 -2.88
CA GLU A 44 -9.32 18.57 -2.91
C GLU A 44 -9.56 17.51 -3.99
N THR A 45 -10.19 16.40 -3.60
CA THR A 45 -10.58 15.32 -4.52
C THR A 45 -12.08 15.04 -4.49
N CYS A 46 -12.57 14.16 -5.35
CA CYS A 46 -13.96 13.72 -5.30
C CYS A 46 -14.34 13.08 -3.95
N THR A 47 -13.43 12.34 -3.30
CA THR A 47 -13.69 11.62 -2.04
C THR A 47 -13.27 12.41 -0.80
N TYR A 48 -12.37 13.37 -0.95
CA TYR A 48 -11.81 14.13 0.16
C TYR A 48 -11.97 15.63 -0.06
N LYS A 49 -12.69 16.27 0.87
CA LYS A 49 -12.74 17.72 0.98
C LYS A 49 -12.18 18.15 2.35
N PRO A 50 -10.94 18.64 2.42
CA PRO A 50 -10.35 19.13 3.65
C PRO A 50 -11.16 20.31 4.22
N ALA A 51 -11.36 20.34 5.54
CA ALA A 51 -12.06 21.43 6.21
C ALA A 51 -11.20 22.71 6.31
N ILE A 52 -9.88 22.53 6.39
CA ILE A 52 -8.89 23.61 6.47
C ILE A 52 -7.77 23.25 5.50
N CYS A 53 -7.42 24.17 4.61
CA CYS A 53 -6.20 24.09 3.81
C CYS A 53 -5.30 25.27 4.14
N VAL A 54 -4.05 24.97 4.52
CA VAL A 54 -3.03 25.98 4.74
C VAL A 54 -2.40 26.35 3.40
N MET A 55 -2.37 27.63 3.06
CA MET A 55 -1.69 28.10 1.86
C MET A 55 -0.17 28.01 2.04
N SER A 56 0.49 27.07 1.35
CA SER A 56 1.95 26.95 1.30
C SER A 56 2.58 27.67 0.09
N CYS A 57 1.76 28.12 -0.87
CA CYS A 57 2.17 28.78 -2.12
C CYS A 57 3.23 27.98 -2.90
N GLU A 58 3.01 26.68 -3.02
CA GLU A 58 3.80 25.81 -3.89
C GLU A 58 3.35 26.01 -5.34
N PHE A 59 4.29 26.33 -6.23
CA PHE A 59 4.00 26.55 -7.63
C PHE A 59 3.76 25.21 -8.36
N GLY A 60 2.68 25.15 -9.13
CA GLY A 60 2.29 23.94 -9.85
C GLY A 60 0.97 24.08 -10.61
N CYS A 61 0.49 22.98 -11.17
CA CYS A 61 -0.81 22.91 -11.84
C CYS A 61 -1.90 22.52 -10.83
N PHE A 62 -2.86 23.42 -10.65
CA PHE A 62 -3.97 23.26 -9.70
C PHE A 62 -5.30 23.26 -10.46
N CYS A 63 -6.30 22.52 -9.98
CA CYS A 63 -7.63 22.57 -10.58
C CYS A 63 -8.19 24.00 -10.56
N ALA A 64 -8.72 24.44 -11.69
CA ALA A 64 -9.39 25.72 -11.79
C ALA A 64 -10.63 25.79 -10.88
N ASN A 65 -11.04 27.01 -10.51
CA ASN A 65 -12.25 27.21 -9.71
C ASN A 65 -13.46 26.43 -10.24
N GLY A 66 -14.12 25.67 -9.37
CA GLY A 66 -15.26 24.82 -9.69
C GLY A 66 -14.90 23.39 -10.14
N TYR A 67 -13.61 23.09 -10.28
CA TYR A 67 -13.09 21.75 -10.56
C TYR A 67 -12.36 21.17 -9.36
N VAL A 68 -12.39 19.84 -9.23
CA VAL A 68 -11.69 19.08 -8.21
C VAL A 68 -10.99 17.89 -8.83
N ARG A 69 -9.88 17.43 -8.24
CA ARG A 69 -9.17 16.26 -8.78
C ARG A 69 -10.03 15.01 -8.61
N GLN A 70 -10.05 14.16 -9.63
CA GLN A 70 -10.79 12.92 -9.57
C GLN A 70 -10.24 11.97 -8.48
N SER A 71 -8.92 11.94 -8.29
CA SER A 71 -8.20 11.07 -7.35
C SER A 71 -7.09 11.85 -6.65
N SER A 72 -6.45 11.26 -5.64
CA SER A 72 -5.27 11.82 -4.97
C SER A 72 -4.02 11.88 -5.86
N SER A 73 -4.01 11.22 -7.02
CA SER A 73 -2.93 11.36 -8.00
C SER A 73 -2.92 12.75 -8.64
N THR A 74 -1.75 13.37 -8.71
CA THR A 74 -1.51 14.69 -9.35
C THR A 74 -1.78 14.67 -10.85
N ASP A 75 -1.72 13.50 -11.49
CA ASP A 75 -2.01 13.35 -12.92
C ASP A 75 -3.50 13.09 -13.19
N SER A 76 -4.31 12.93 -12.12
CA SER A 76 -5.73 12.67 -12.28
C SER A 76 -6.49 13.90 -12.81
N PRO A 77 -7.50 13.70 -13.68
CA PRO A 77 -8.23 14.80 -14.30
C PRO A 77 -8.93 15.71 -13.27
N CYS A 78 -8.93 17.01 -13.55
CA CYS A 78 -9.80 17.98 -12.87
C CYS A 78 -11.19 17.98 -13.51
N ILE A 79 -12.19 17.56 -12.74
CA ILE A 79 -13.59 17.44 -13.17
C ILE A 79 -14.52 18.32 -12.34
N LYS A 80 -15.73 18.57 -12.82
CA LYS A 80 -16.71 19.33 -12.03
C LYS A 80 -17.13 18.50 -10.82
N ARG A 81 -17.29 19.12 -9.65
CA ARG A 81 -17.70 18.39 -8.44
C ARG A 81 -19.04 17.62 -8.59
N LYS A 82 -19.96 18.10 -9.44
CA LYS A 82 -21.22 17.39 -9.76
C LYS A 82 -21.00 16.09 -10.55
N GLU A 83 -19.88 15.94 -11.22
CA GLU A 83 -19.51 14.73 -11.98
C GLU A 83 -18.92 13.66 -11.06
N CYS A 84 -18.43 14.01 -9.86
CA CYS A 84 -17.95 13.04 -8.88
C CYS A 84 -19.01 11.99 -8.52
N SER A 85 -20.29 12.37 -8.43
CA SER A 85 -21.40 11.44 -8.15
C SER A 85 -21.63 10.41 -9.25
N LYS A 86 -21.13 10.67 -10.46
CA LYS A 86 -21.22 9.77 -11.61
C LYS A 86 -20.01 8.84 -11.71
N ILE A 87 -18.95 9.15 -10.97
CA ILE A 87 -17.75 8.32 -10.91
C ILE A 87 -17.96 7.34 -9.77
N VAL A 88 -18.22 6.10 -10.13
CA VAL A 88 -17.98 5.00 -9.20
C VAL A 88 -16.46 4.88 -9.10
N ILE A 89 -15.86 5.57 -8.13
CA ILE A 89 -14.51 5.24 -7.70
C ILE A 89 -14.68 3.89 -7.03
N THR A 90 -14.55 2.82 -7.80
CA THR A 90 -14.36 1.49 -7.24
C THR A 90 -12.95 1.50 -6.67
N PRO A 91 -12.78 1.52 -5.34
CA PRO A 91 -11.46 1.35 -4.77
C PRO A 91 -10.91 0.02 -5.29
N VAL A 92 -9.85 0.11 -6.09
CA VAL A 92 -9.17 -1.06 -6.62
C VAL A 92 -8.34 -1.63 -5.49
N CYS A 93 -8.81 -2.73 -4.92
CA CYS A 93 -8.06 -3.49 -3.93
C CYS A 93 -7.14 -4.50 -4.60
N GLY A 94 -6.10 -4.91 -3.87
CA GLY A 94 -5.16 -5.91 -4.33
C GLY A 94 -5.77 -7.31 -4.40
N LYS A 95 -4.93 -8.28 -4.78
CA LYS A 95 -5.31 -9.70 -4.75
C LYS A 95 -5.66 -10.11 -3.31
N HIS A 96 -6.78 -10.80 -3.13
CA HIS A 96 -7.29 -11.25 -1.83
C HIS A 96 -7.59 -10.10 -0.85
N GLU A 97 -7.93 -8.94 -1.39
CA GLU A 97 -8.43 -7.80 -0.63
C GLU A 97 -9.85 -7.42 -1.08
N GLU A 98 -10.64 -6.93 -0.13
CA GLU A 98 -11.95 -6.36 -0.37
C GLU A 98 -12.02 -4.96 0.25
N TYR A 99 -12.72 -4.04 -0.43
CA TYR A 99 -12.94 -2.73 0.14
C TYR A 99 -14.07 -2.77 1.14
N LEU A 100 -13.79 -2.35 2.36
CA LEU A 100 -14.80 -2.14 3.38
C LEU A 100 -14.90 -0.66 3.68
N GLN A 101 -16.14 -0.14 3.67
CA GLN A 101 -16.40 1.19 4.23
C GLN A 101 -16.16 1.21 5.74
N CYS A 102 -16.31 0.05 6.39
CA CYS A 102 -16.07 -0.12 7.80
C CYS A 102 -15.39 -1.46 8.08
N GLY A 103 -14.06 -1.47 8.11
CA GLY A 103 -13.24 -2.59 8.56
C GLY A 103 -12.63 -2.34 9.95
N SER A 104 -12.13 -3.40 10.56
CA SER A 104 -11.47 -3.34 11.87
C SER A 104 -10.22 -2.45 11.83
N ALA A 105 -9.99 -1.65 12.86
CA ALA A 105 -8.74 -0.93 13.05
C ALA A 105 -7.53 -1.85 13.33
N CYS A 106 -7.76 -3.12 13.64
CA CYS A 106 -6.72 -4.14 13.89
C CYS A 106 -6.94 -5.36 13.01
N PRO A 107 -6.80 -5.22 11.68
CA PRO A 107 -6.97 -6.35 10.77
C PRO A 107 -5.95 -7.48 11.09
N PRO A 108 -6.29 -8.73 10.73
CA PRO A 108 -5.40 -9.86 10.97
C PRO A 108 -4.12 -9.75 10.14
N THR A 109 -2.97 -9.96 10.78
CA THR A 109 -1.65 -9.95 10.14
C THR A 109 -0.98 -11.31 10.28
N CYS A 110 0.03 -11.60 9.45
CA CYS A 110 0.80 -12.84 9.60
C CYS A 110 1.45 -12.96 10.98
N ASP A 111 1.76 -11.84 11.64
CA ASP A 111 2.25 -11.89 13.00
C ASP A 111 1.23 -12.56 13.91
N ASP A 112 -0.08 -12.36 13.73
CA ASP A 112 -1.14 -12.96 14.55
C ASP A 112 -1.13 -14.49 14.58
N LEU A 113 -0.44 -15.13 13.63
CA LEU A 113 -0.22 -16.58 13.58
C LEU A 113 1.13 -17.02 14.17
N ARG A 114 2.07 -16.10 14.41
CA ARG A 114 3.41 -16.44 14.93
C ARG A 114 3.39 -16.72 16.43
N TYR A 115 4.32 -17.57 16.87
CA TYR A 115 4.52 -17.89 18.28
C TYR A 115 5.02 -16.68 19.10
N PRO A 116 4.60 -16.52 20.38
CA PRO A 116 3.76 -17.42 21.16
C PRO A 116 2.29 -17.45 20.73
N VAL A 117 1.72 -18.66 20.74
CA VAL A 117 0.28 -18.89 20.56
C VAL A 117 -0.25 -19.58 21.83
N PRO A 118 -1.25 -19.03 22.54
CA PRO A 118 -1.97 -17.80 22.24
C PRO A 118 -1.11 -16.54 22.49
N LYS A 119 -1.35 -15.52 21.66
CA LYS A 119 -0.64 -14.24 21.75
C LYS A 119 -1.01 -13.45 23.01
N PRO A 120 -0.12 -12.54 23.46
CA PRO A 120 -0.50 -11.53 24.44
C PRO A 120 -1.68 -10.69 23.95
N LEU A 121 -2.46 -10.18 24.90
CA LEU A 121 -3.66 -9.39 24.65
C LEU A 121 -3.36 -8.22 23.71
N LYS A 122 -3.95 -8.25 22.52
CA LYS A 122 -3.96 -7.14 21.58
C LYS A 122 -5.20 -6.30 21.86
N LEU A 123 -5.01 -5.14 22.48
CA LEU A 123 -6.08 -4.16 22.63
C LEU A 123 -6.51 -3.69 21.25
N CYS A 124 -7.75 -3.97 20.87
CA CYS A 124 -8.35 -3.41 19.68
C CYS A 124 -9.58 -2.61 20.08
N ILE A 125 -9.55 -1.30 19.79
CA ILE A 125 -10.72 -0.45 19.95
C ILE A 125 -11.69 -0.69 18.78
N ASP A 126 -12.99 -0.62 19.05
CA ASP A 126 -14.05 -0.73 18.05
C ASP A 126 -14.14 0.54 17.19
N LEU A 127 -13.04 0.86 16.52
CA LEU A 127 -12.93 1.95 15.58
C LEU A 127 -13.06 1.41 14.16
N CYS A 128 -14.01 2.00 13.44
CA CYS A 128 -14.26 1.75 12.03
C CYS A 128 -13.20 2.46 11.16
N LYS A 129 -12.48 1.71 10.32
CA LYS A 129 -11.60 2.27 9.28
C LYS A 129 -12.08 1.87 7.89
N SER A 130 -12.18 2.82 6.97
CA SER A 130 -12.42 2.53 5.56
C SER A 130 -11.12 2.17 4.84
N GLY A 131 -11.17 1.27 3.87
CA GLY A 131 -10.00 0.87 3.09
C GLY A 131 -10.09 -0.55 2.51
N CYS A 132 -8.98 -1.03 1.96
CA CYS A 132 -8.84 -2.41 1.50
C CYS A 132 -8.35 -3.30 2.65
N PHE A 133 -9.08 -4.39 2.89
CA PHE A 133 -8.81 -5.35 3.95
C PHE A 133 -8.60 -6.73 3.34
N CYS A 134 -7.78 -7.56 3.97
CA CYS A 134 -7.65 -8.95 3.55
C CYS A 134 -9.01 -9.64 3.65
N THR A 135 -9.41 -10.34 2.60
CA THR A 135 -10.62 -11.16 2.61
C THR A 135 -10.53 -12.24 3.70
N LYS A 136 -11.67 -12.71 4.19
CA LYS A 136 -11.74 -13.75 5.24
C LYS A 136 -10.80 -14.94 4.95
N GLY A 137 -9.96 -15.29 5.93
CA GLY A 137 -8.99 -16.39 5.83
C GLY A 137 -7.61 -15.97 5.33
N TYR A 138 -7.43 -14.72 4.88
CA TYR A 138 -6.14 -14.16 4.49
C TYR A 138 -5.59 -13.24 5.56
N TYR A 139 -4.26 -13.16 5.63
CA TYR A 139 -3.52 -12.40 6.62
C TYR A 139 -2.60 -11.41 5.92
N ARG A 140 -2.52 -10.18 6.43
CA ARG A 140 -1.62 -9.16 5.86
C ARG A 140 -0.18 -9.49 6.23
N ALA A 141 0.65 -9.77 5.23
CA ALA A 141 2.09 -9.97 5.38
C ALA A 141 2.82 -8.63 5.52
N ALA A 142 4.09 -8.68 5.94
CA ALA A 142 4.92 -7.49 6.14
C ALA A 142 5.14 -6.67 4.84
N ASN A 143 5.09 -7.33 3.67
CA ASN A 143 5.17 -6.67 2.36
C ASN A 143 3.84 -6.02 1.92
N GLY A 144 2.81 -6.02 2.77
CA GLY A 144 1.50 -5.45 2.51
C GLY A 144 0.53 -6.38 1.76
N GLN A 145 0.97 -7.54 1.26
CA GLN A 145 0.09 -8.46 0.53
C GLN A 145 -0.77 -9.30 1.47
N CYS A 146 -1.98 -9.64 1.04
CA CYS A 146 -2.83 -10.61 1.72
C CYS A 146 -2.49 -12.02 1.25
N VAL A 147 -2.06 -12.87 2.18
CA VAL A 147 -1.58 -14.23 1.90
C VAL A 147 -2.36 -15.27 2.70
N GLU A 148 -2.34 -16.50 2.20
CA GLU A 148 -2.84 -17.68 2.91
C GLU A 148 -2.01 -17.93 4.18
N PRO A 149 -2.60 -18.50 5.24
CA PRO A 149 -1.94 -18.65 6.53
C PRO A 149 -0.68 -19.53 6.48
N GLU A 150 -0.61 -20.49 5.56
CA GLU A 150 0.57 -21.33 5.32
C GLU A 150 1.79 -20.50 4.90
N LYS A 151 1.57 -19.36 4.22
CA LYS A 151 2.63 -18.45 3.76
C LYS A 151 3.09 -17.49 4.86
N CYS A 152 2.44 -17.49 6.02
CA CYS A 152 2.87 -16.69 7.17
C CYS A 152 3.93 -17.40 8.04
N CYS A 153 4.05 -18.72 7.92
CA CYS A 153 4.90 -19.52 8.79
C CYS A 153 6.37 -19.50 8.34
N GLY A 154 7.28 -19.56 9.32
CA GLY A 154 8.71 -19.56 9.08
C GLY A 154 9.28 -20.94 8.72
N SER A 155 10.61 -21.01 8.65
CA SER A 155 11.31 -22.28 8.43
C SER A 155 10.95 -23.31 9.50
N ASN A 156 10.71 -24.54 9.06
CA ASN A 156 10.29 -25.66 9.91
C ASN A 156 9.01 -25.40 10.72
N GLU A 157 8.18 -24.46 10.28
CA GLU A 157 6.85 -24.23 10.83
C GLU A 157 5.77 -24.64 9.82
N ARG A 158 4.62 -25.05 10.33
CA ARG A 158 3.42 -25.31 9.54
C ARG A 158 2.22 -24.66 10.20
N TYR A 159 1.34 -24.11 9.37
CA TYR A 159 0.05 -23.63 9.84
C TYR A 159 -0.80 -24.82 10.30
N ASN A 160 -1.46 -24.66 11.44
CA ASN A 160 -2.48 -25.57 11.91
C ASN A 160 -3.64 -24.74 12.48
N ALA A 161 -4.86 -25.00 12.01
CA ALA A 161 -6.07 -24.36 12.53
C ALA A 161 -6.46 -24.85 13.94
N CYS A 162 -6.04 -26.05 14.32
CA CYS A 162 -6.17 -26.62 15.65
C CYS A 162 -4.82 -27.20 16.11
N GLY A 163 -3.89 -26.32 16.47
CA GLY A 163 -2.68 -26.69 17.18
C GLY A 163 -2.84 -26.63 18.69
N SER A 164 -1.87 -27.18 19.41
CA SER A 164 -1.82 -27.16 20.86
C SER A 164 -1.39 -25.78 21.37
N ALA A 165 -2.16 -25.20 22.30
CA ALA A 165 -1.73 -24.02 23.08
C ALA A 165 -0.59 -24.34 24.07
N CYS A 166 -0.31 -25.63 24.26
CA CYS A 166 0.70 -26.16 25.16
C CYS A 166 1.95 -26.44 24.32
N VAL A 167 2.85 -25.46 24.26
CA VAL A 167 4.00 -25.51 23.35
C VAL A 167 5.23 -26.13 24.02
N GLU A 168 5.82 -27.11 23.35
CA GLU A 168 7.11 -27.68 23.74
C GLU A 168 8.27 -26.78 23.29
N THR A 169 9.26 -26.60 24.16
CA THR A 169 10.54 -25.97 23.84
C THR A 169 11.70 -26.92 24.17
N CYS A 170 12.92 -26.61 23.73
CA CYS A 170 14.13 -27.39 24.08
C CYS A 170 14.23 -27.69 25.58
N ASN A 171 14.01 -26.67 26.41
CA ASN A 171 14.20 -26.76 27.86
C ASN A 171 12.92 -27.13 28.64
N LYS A 172 11.77 -27.24 27.95
CA LYS A 172 10.49 -27.46 28.61
C LYS A 172 9.58 -28.34 27.76
N LYS A 173 9.33 -29.55 28.28
CA LYS A 173 8.28 -30.44 27.82
C LYS A 173 7.07 -30.33 28.77
N PRO A 174 6.04 -29.53 28.44
CA PRO A 174 4.88 -29.39 29.31
C PRO A 174 4.10 -30.71 29.44
N THR A 175 3.65 -31.01 30.65
CA THR A 175 2.76 -32.14 30.96
C THR A 175 1.34 -31.63 31.23
N GLY A 176 0.31 -32.38 30.84
CA GLY A 176 -1.09 -32.02 31.13
C GLY A 176 -1.64 -30.92 30.25
N CYS A 177 -1.48 -31.04 28.92
CA CYS A 177 -2.00 -30.07 27.96
C CYS A 177 -3.53 -30.15 27.87
N THR A 178 -4.18 -28.98 27.80
CA THR A 178 -5.62 -28.89 27.55
C THR A 178 -5.94 -29.26 26.09
N LYS A 179 -7.18 -29.69 25.83
CA LYS A 179 -7.65 -30.00 24.46
C LYS A 179 -8.09 -28.76 23.67
N GLN A 180 -7.70 -27.57 24.10
CA GLN A 180 -8.10 -26.32 23.43
C GLN A 180 -7.32 -26.13 22.13
N CYS A 181 -8.03 -25.99 21.02
CA CYS A 181 -7.45 -25.68 19.73
C CYS A 181 -7.07 -24.20 19.66
N VAL A 182 -5.85 -23.90 19.22
CA VAL A 182 -5.45 -22.56 18.80
C VAL A 182 -4.90 -22.61 17.38
N ALA A 183 -5.32 -21.66 16.54
CA ALA A 183 -4.81 -21.52 15.19
C ALA A 183 -3.46 -20.77 15.20
N GLY A 184 -2.51 -21.22 14.39
CA GLY A 184 -1.19 -20.58 14.33
C GLY A 184 -0.15 -21.39 13.57
N CYS A 185 1.09 -20.90 13.61
CA CYS A 185 2.26 -21.59 13.12
C CYS A 185 2.88 -22.42 14.26
N PHE A 186 3.10 -23.71 14.01
CA PHE A 186 3.69 -24.65 14.96
C PHE A 186 4.89 -25.32 14.30
N CYS A 187 5.86 -25.78 15.10
CA CYS A 187 6.95 -26.57 14.54
C CYS A 187 6.38 -27.76 13.77
N GLY A 188 6.82 -27.90 12.51
CA GLY A 188 6.38 -28.96 11.62
C GLY A 188 7.07 -30.28 11.97
N CYS A 189 6.38 -31.41 11.73
CA CYS A 189 6.87 -32.75 12.08
C CYS A 189 7.09 -32.94 13.61
N SER A 190 7.21 -34.19 14.06
CA SER A 190 7.39 -34.50 15.49
C SER A 190 8.77 -34.14 16.03
N ASP A 191 9.75 -33.96 15.15
CA ASP A 191 11.17 -33.94 15.51
C ASP A 191 11.72 -32.50 15.63
N TYR A 192 10.91 -31.50 15.26
CA TYR A 192 11.24 -30.09 15.49
C TYR A 192 10.59 -29.57 16.76
N VAL A 193 11.35 -28.78 17.50
CA VAL A 193 10.92 -28.16 18.76
C VAL A 193 11.33 -26.69 18.76
N ARG A 194 10.58 -25.85 19.49
CA ARG A 194 10.93 -24.43 19.61
C ARG A 194 12.19 -24.28 20.45
N GLN A 195 13.13 -23.49 19.95
CA GLN A 195 14.39 -23.25 20.66
C GLN A 195 14.16 -22.61 22.04
N SER A 196 13.23 -21.66 22.14
CA SER A 196 12.93 -20.92 23.38
C SER A 196 11.47 -20.49 23.44
N ASN A 197 11.06 -19.89 24.56
CA ASN A 197 9.71 -19.33 24.75
C ASN A 197 9.55 -17.88 24.25
N THR A 198 10.54 -17.34 23.52
CA THR A 198 10.47 -15.97 23.00
C THR A 198 9.65 -15.89 21.73
N THR A 199 9.01 -14.73 21.49
CA THR A 199 8.28 -14.44 20.25
C THR A 199 9.15 -14.68 19.03
N GLY A 200 8.67 -15.48 18.08
CA GLY A 200 9.39 -15.82 16.86
C GLY A 200 10.60 -16.73 17.05
N SER A 201 10.72 -17.46 18.17
CA SER A 201 11.79 -18.45 18.35
C SER A 201 11.76 -19.51 17.24
N ALA A 202 12.94 -19.85 16.73
CA ALA A 202 13.08 -20.79 15.63
C ALA A 202 12.64 -22.20 16.04
N CYS A 203 12.10 -22.94 15.08
CA CYS A 203 11.91 -24.39 15.17
C CYS A 203 13.18 -25.08 14.66
N ILE A 204 13.86 -25.77 15.58
CA ILE A 204 15.11 -26.50 15.32
C ILE A 204 14.88 -27.99 15.56
N HIS A 205 15.74 -28.83 14.98
CA HIS A 205 15.68 -30.26 15.24
C HIS A 205 15.94 -30.51 16.73
N ARG A 206 15.29 -31.50 17.33
CA ARG A 206 15.43 -31.76 18.77
C ARG A 206 16.87 -32.05 19.19
N ASP A 207 17.64 -32.67 18.31
CA ASP A 207 19.06 -32.96 18.55
C ASP A 207 19.96 -31.70 18.50
N ASP A 208 19.47 -30.59 17.94
CA ASP A 208 20.17 -29.30 17.88
C ASP A 208 19.89 -28.43 19.12
N CYS A 209 19.12 -28.94 20.10
CA CYS A 209 18.85 -28.19 21.31
C CYS A 209 20.14 -27.93 22.12
N PRO A 210 20.35 -26.70 22.61
CA PRO A 210 21.50 -26.39 23.45
C PRO A 210 21.44 -27.19 24.75
N ALA A 211 22.62 -27.64 25.21
CA ALA A 211 22.79 -28.37 26.46
C ALA A 211 22.57 -27.48 27.71
#